data_AF-A0A379VU08-F1
#
_entry.id   AF-A0A379VU08-F1
#
_cell.length_a   1.000
_cell.length_b   1.000
_cell.length_c   1.000
_cell.angle_alpha   90.00
_cell.angle_beta   90.00
_cell.angle_gamma   90.00
#
_symmetry.space_group_name_H-M   'P 1'
#
loop_
_entity.id
_entity.type
_entity.pdbx_description
1 polymer ?
#
loop_
_entity_poly.entity_id
_entity_poly.type
_entity_poly.pdbx_seq_one_letter_code
_entity_poly.pdbx_strand_id
1 'polypeptide(L)'
;MIGAAEHGFIDTQRNLALICESDLLGERVARRRLDSRRTINPDTLIRNLAELHVGQPVVHLEHGVGRYAGMTTLEAGGIKVNI
;
A
#
# COMPACT_ATOMS: atom_id res chain seq x y z
N MET A 1 -16.35 14.74 -13.46
CA MET A 1 -16.07 13.34 -13.07
C MET A 1 -15.01 12.83 -14.02
N ILE A 2 -13.89 12.28 -13.54
CA ILE A 2 -12.78 11.79 -14.37
C ILE A 2 -12.85 10.26 -14.36
N GLY A 3 -12.83 9.63 -15.54
CA GLY A 3 -12.89 8.19 -15.74
C GLY A 3 -11.57 7.60 -16.23
N ALA A 4 -11.46 6.26 -16.26
CA ALA A 4 -10.29 5.57 -16.79
C ALA A 4 -10.41 5.39 -18.31
N ALA A 5 -9.38 5.79 -19.05
CA ALA A 5 -9.23 5.54 -20.48
C ALA A 5 -7.76 5.14 -20.74
N GLU A 6 -7.56 4.02 -21.41
CA GLU A 6 -6.23 3.43 -21.63
C GLU A 6 -5.74 3.58 -23.07
N HIS A 7 -6.59 3.98 -24.01
CA HIS A 7 -6.22 4.20 -25.40
C HIS A 7 -6.95 5.42 -25.93
N GLY A 8 -6.21 6.28 -26.64
CA GLY A 8 -6.78 7.40 -27.36
C GLY A 8 -7.50 7.00 -28.64
N PHE A 9 -8.18 7.97 -29.25
CA PHE A 9 -8.77 7.82 -30.58
C PHE A 9 -8.94 9.18 -31.26
N ILE A 10 -9.14 9.15 -32.58
CA ILE A 10 -9.47 10.32 -33.39
C ILE A 10 -10.87 10.14 -33.96
N ASP A 11 -11.76 11.09 -33.66
CA ASP A 11 -13.06 11.23 -34.30
C ASP A 11 -12.95 12.26 -35.43
N THR A 12 -12.86 11.76 -36.66
CA THR A 12 -12.72 12.59 -37.86
C THR A 12 -13.99 13.35 -38.22
N GLN A 13 -15.17 12.89 -37.80
CA GLN A 13 -16.43 13.57 -38.07
C GLN A 13 -16.59 14.83 -37.23
N ARG A 14 -16.07 14.79 -35.99
CA ARG A 14 -16.14 15.92 -35.05
C ARG A 14 -14.83 16.70 -34.93
N ASN A 15 -13.81 16.30 -35.70
CA ASN A 15 -12.46 16.84 -35.61
C ASN A 15 -11.93 16.88 -34.17
N LEU A 16 -12.12 15.77 -33.44
CA LEU A 16 -11.79 15.63 -32.03
C LEU A 16 -10.73 14.53 -31.86
N ALA A 17 -9.74 14.77 -31.00
CA ALA A 17 -8.78 13.75 -30.59
C ALA A 17 -8.83 13.56 -29.07
N LEU A 18 -8.93 12.31 -28.63
CA LEU A 18 -8.66 11.90 -27.26
C LEU A 18 -7.26 11.32 -27.21
N ILE A 19 -6.40 11.88 -26.36
CA ILE A 19 -5.03 11.39 -26.14
C ILE A 19 -4.96 10.93 -24.69
N CYS A 20 -4.66 9.64 -24.49
CA CYS A 20 -4.44 9.04 -23.18
C CYS A 20 -2.95 9.09 -22.82
N GLU A 21 -2.64 8.96 -21.52
CA GLU A 21 -1.26 8.94 -21.03
C GLU A 21 -0.41 7.85 -21.69
N SER A 22 -1.01 6.68 -21.92
CA SER A 22 -0.40 5.52 -22.60
C SER A 22 -0.01 5.78 -24.05
N ASP A 23 -0.72 6.66 -24.76
CA ASP A 23 -0.37 7.05 -26.13
C ASP A 23 0.93 7.87 -26.16
N LEU A 24 1.25 8.55 -25.06
CA LEU A 24 2.44 9.40 -24.92
C LEU A 24 3.60 8.69 -24.20
N LEU A 25 3.29 7.89 -23.19
CA LEU A 25 4.26 7.32 -22.25
C LEU A 25 4.40 5.78 -22.35
N GLY A 26 3.60 5.13 -23.20
CA GLY A 26 3.55 3.67 -23.35
C GLY A 26 2.72 2.96 -22.28
N GLU A 27 2.72 1.62 -22.29
CA GLU A 27 1.94 0.84 -21.32
C GLU A 27 2.44 1.07 -19.89
N ARG A 28 1.54 1.55 -19.03
CA ARG A 28 1.77 1.54 -17.58
C ARG A 28 1.57 0.12 -17.09
N VAL A 29 2.54 -0.42 -16.36
CA VAL A 29 2.29 -1.59 -15.50
C VAL A 29 1.21 -1.18 -14.51
N ALA A 30 -0.01 -1.68 -14.70
CA ALA A 30 -1.12 -1.41 -13.81
C ALA A 30 -0.74 -1.91 -12.40
N ARG A 31 -0.28 -1.00 -11.55
CA ARG A 31 -0.31 -1.22 -10.11
C ARG A 31 -1.78 -1.26 -9.76
N ARG A 32 -2.32 -2.48 -9.74
CA ARG A 32 -3.61 -2.78 -9.12
C ARG A 32 -3.58 -2.02 -7.81
N ARG A 33 -4.43 -0.99 -7.66
CA ARG A 33 -4.68 -0.37 -6.37
C ARG A 33 -5.13 -1.55 -5.52
N LEU A 34 -4.20 -2.13 -4.76
CA LEU A 34 -4.55 -3.04 -3.69
C LEU A 34 -5.37 -2.14 -2.80
N ASP A 35 -6.66 -2.33 -2.87
CA ASP A 35 -7.64 -1.70 -2.02
C ASP A 35 -7.10 -1.82 -0.60
N SER A 36 -6.59 -0.71 -0.05
CA SER A 36 -5.70 -0.68 1.11
C SER A 36 -6.47 -0.88 2.41
N ARG A 37 -7.54 -1.67 2.35
CA ARG A 37 -8.21 -2.30 3.47
C ARG A 37 -8.38 -3.77 3.14
N ARG A 38 -7.28 -4.46 2.82
CA ARG A 38 -7.20 -5.88 3.16
C ARG A 38 -7.49 -5.94 4.66
N THR A 39 -8.66 -6.46 5.01
CA THR A 39 -9.03 -6.81 6.37
C THR A 39 -7.93 -7.74 6.88
N ILE A 40 -6.93 -7.17 7.56
CA ILE A 40 -5.84 -7.97 8.10
C ILE A 40 -6.48 -8.75 9.25
N ASN A 41 -6.62 -10.06 9.08
CA ASN A 41 -7.11 -10.91 10.15
C ASN A 41 -6.14 -10.78 11.34
N PRO A 42 -6.58 -10.26 12.50
CA PRO A 42 -5.72 -10.05 13.67
C PRO A 42 -5.01 -11.34 14.10
N ASP A 43 -5.65 -12.50 13.91
CA ASP A 43 -5.08 -13.80 14.25
C ASP A 43 -3.83 -14.15 13.43
N THR A 44 -3.74 -13.66 12.19
CA THR A 44 -2.56 -13.87 11.33
C THR A 44 -1.42 -12.92 11.69
N LEU A 45 -1.73 -11.71 12.16
CA LEU A 45 -0.71 -10.76 12.65
C LEU A 45 -0.08 -11.25 13.95
N ILE A 46 -0.90 -11.70 14.90
CA ILE A 46 -0.44 -12.14 16.23
C ILE A 46 0.45 -13.38 16.10
N ARG A 47 0.13 -14.31 15.20
CA ARG A 47 0.94 -15.51 14.97
C ARG A 47 2.31 -15.18 14.37
N ASN A 48 2.38 -14.25 13.42
CA ASN A 48 3.64 -13.84 12.80
C ASN A 48 4.54 -13.02 13.75
N LEU A 49 3.96 -12.27 14.70
CA LEU A 49 4.72 -11.52 15.71
C LEU A 49 5.48 -12.46 16.66
N ALA A 50 4.92 -13.62 16.99
CA ALA A 50 5.57 -14.62 17.83
C ALA A 50 6.80 -15.29 17.15
N GLU A 51 6.86 -15.25 15.82
CA GLU A 51 7.93 -15.83 15.01
C GLU A 51 8.98 -14.78 14.58
N LEU A 52 8.81 -13.52 15.02
CA LEU A 52 9.65 -12.40 14.62
C LEU A 52 10.96 -12.37 15.42
N HIS A 53 12.08 -12.35 14.71
CA HIS A 53 13.42 -12.30 15.31
C HIS A 53 13.95 -10.86 15.28
N VAL A 54 14.72 -10.49 16.31
CA VAL A 54 15.34 -9.16 16.39
C VAL A 54 16.20 -8.91 15.14
N GLY A 55 16.03 -7.73 14.54
CA GLY A 55 16.72 -7.29 13.32
C GLY A 55 15.99 -7.61 12.02
N GLN A 56 14.90 -8.41 12.05
CA GLN A 56 14.11 -8.70 10.85
C GLN A 56 13.43 -7.45 10.29
N PRO A 57 13.34 -7.32 8.95
CA PRO A 57 12.70 -6.18 8.32
C PRO A 57 11.19 -6.18 8.58
N VAL A 58 10.65 -5.03 8.94
CA VAL A 58 9.23 -4.79 9.19
C VAL A 58 8.77 -3.54 8.45
N VAL A 59 7.46 -3.45 8.18
CA VAL A 59 6.86 -2.26 7.56
C VAL A 59 5.81 -1.70 8.51
N HIS A 60 5.99 -0.46 8.93
CA HIS A 60 4.98 0.31 9.64
C HIS A 60 4.13 1.09 8.63
N LEU A 61 2.81 1.04 8.77
CA LEU A 61 1.88 1.69 7.83
C LEU A 61 2.13 3.20 7.70
N GLU A 62 2.42 3.87 8.80
CA GLU A 62 2.65 5.32 8.82
C GLU A 62 4.13 5.73 8.63
N HIS A 63 5.08 4.84 8.90
CA HIS A 63 6.51 5.21 9.01
C HIS A 63 7.40 4.50 7.98
N GLY A 64 6.88 3.54 7.22
CA GLY A 64 7.63 2.83 6.20
C GLY A 64 8.47 1.68 6.76
N VAL A 65 9.63 1.41 6.15
CA VAL A 65 10.44 0.22 6.40
C VAL A 65 11.37 0.42 7.61
N GLY A 66 11.41 -0.56 8.52
CA GLY A 66 12.28 -0.58 9.70
C GLY A 66 12.76 -1.98 10.05
N ARG A 67 13.36 -2.14 11.24
CA ARG A 67 13.77 -3.44 11.79
C ARG A 67 13.12 -3.66 13.16
N TYR A 68 12.68 -4.87 13.41
CA TYR A 68 12.14 -5.25 14.72
C TYR A 68 13.23 -5.24 15.79
N ALA A 69 12.97 -4.57 16.91
CA ALA A 69 13.94 -4.41 18.00
C ALA A 69 13.67 -5.32 19.22
N GLY A 70 12.63 -6.16 19.17
CA GLY A 70 12.13 -6.89 20.33
C GLY A 70 10.97 -6.16 21.02
N MET A 71 10.40 -6.79 22.05
CA MET A 71 9.38 -6.19 22.90
C MET A 71 10.02 -5.45 24.07
N THR A 72 9.40 -4.34 24.46
CA THR A 72 9.76 -3.59 25.68
C THR A 72 8.53 -3.35 26.53
N THR A 73 8.70 -3.41 27.85
CA THR A 73 7.65 -3.01 28.79
C THR A 73 7.76 -1.50 29.02
N LEU A 74 6.70 -0.77 28.73
CA LEU A 74 6.56 0.64 29.09
C LEU A 74 5.55 0.79 30.22
N GLU A 75 5.70 1.84 31.02
CA GLU A 75 4.73 2.24 32.03
C GLU A 75 4.05 3.53 31.58
N ALA A 76 2.75 3.44 31.29
CA ALA A 76 1.93 4.57 30.89
C ALA A 76 0.83 4.79 31.94
N GLY A 77 0.93 5.86 32.71
CA GLY A 77 -0.07 6.20 33.73
C GLY A 77 -0.25 5.14 34.84
N GLY A 78 0.82 4.42 35.20
CA GLY A 78 0.79 3.36 36.23
C GLY A 78 0.36 1.98 35.71
N ILE A 79 0.08 1.84 34.41
CA ILE A 79 -0.22 0.56 33.76
C ILE A 79 1.02 0.11 32.98
N LYS A 80 1.50 -1.10 33.25
CA LYS A 80 2.56 -1.75 32.48
C LYS A 80 1.98 -2.32 31.19
N VAL A 81 2.52 -1.91 30.06
CA VAL A 81 2.12 -2.38 28.73
C VAL A 81 3.35 -2.90 28.00
N ASN A 82 3.22 -4.08 27.39
CA ASN A 82 4.27 -4.62 26.52
C ASN A 82 3.97 -4.18 25.09
N ILE A 83 4.94 -3.50 24.47
CA ILE A 83 4.90 -3.09 23.07
C ILE A 83 6.09 -3.65 22.30
#